data_AF-A0A7K3HBT9-F1
#
_entry.id   AF-A0A7K3HBT9-F1
#
_cell.length_a   1.000
_cell.length_b   1.000
_cell.length_c   1.000
_cell.angle_alpha   90.00
_cell.angle_beta   90.00
_cell.angle_gamma   90.00
#
_symmetry.space_group_name_H-M   'P 1'
#
loop_
_entity.id
_entity.type
_entity.pdbx_description
1 polymer ?
#
loop_
_entity_poly.entity_id
_entity_poly.type
_entity_poly.pdbx_seq_one_letter_code
_entity_poly.pdbx_strand_id
1 'polypeptide(L)'
;MRRLLVWSALRYWGRRLAAAAVAAPVGVLGIPSTWLGRKLGWSWLMYPGRRLFWRLSNTAHAARLARDAAIRQAFDAEAEQAEQDNEHDARPVAATVPRAPRHHNARTATTGDGMSDTTPGGPGFLFHEAAAEMEAAAQSYDPDGMMHVLATCEGMPYAVQSFANTFRILAERSDDEFPLEKEVGAALNEVYALLMQAVDAAAEVVTVFRNVHDQDIARHEDPRNNAEDKWDTTNN
;
A
#
# COMPACT_ATOMS: atom_id res chain seq x y z
N MET A 1 -6.76 -9.94 3.36
CA MET A 1 -7.31 -9.31 4.59
C MET A 1 -7.85 -7.87 4.42
N ARG A 2 -7.02 -6.87 4.02
CA ARG A 2 -7.40 -5.43 4.03
C ARG A 2 -8.63 -5.08 3.17
N ARG A 3 -8.75 -5.60 1.95
CA ARG A 3 -9.93 -5.35 1.09
C ARG A 3 -11.23 -5.85 1.73
N LEU A 4 -11.25 -7.05 2.33
CA LEU A 4 -12.44 -7.60 2.99
C LEU A 4 -12.89 -6.75 4.19
N LEU A 5 -11.94 -6.18 4.94
CA LEU A 5 -12.23 -5.26 6.05
C LEU A 5 -12.80 -3.92 5.57
N VAL A 6 -12.35 -3.41 4.41
CA VAL A 6 -12.92 -2.20 3.79
C VAL A 6 -14.36 -2.44 3.34
N TRP A 7 -14.64 -3.57 2.70
CA TRP A 7 -16.01 -3.96 2.31
C TRP A 7 -16.93 -4.15 3.52
N SER A 8 -16.42 -4.69 4.63
CA SER A 8 -17.18 -4.84 5.88
C SER A 8 -17.52 -3.47 6.50
N ALA A 9 -16.59 -2.52 6.46
CA ALA A 9 -16.78 -1.15 6.92
C ALA A 9 -17.81 -0.38 6.08
N LEU A 10 -17.74 -0.48 4.75
CA LEU A 10 -18.66 0.19 3.81
C LEU A 10 -20.11 -0.26 4.04
N ARG A 11 -20.32 -1.56 4.26
CA ARG A 11 -21.64 -2.13 4.56
C ARG A 11 -22.17 -1.75 5.95
N TYR A 12 -21.28 -1.52 6.91
CA TYR A 12 -21.63 -0.98 8.24
C TYR A 12 -22.11 0.48 8.14
N TRP A 13 -21.40 1.32 7.40
CA TRP A 13 -21.82 2.71 7.15
C TRP A 13 -23.18 2.78 6.43
N GLY A 14 -23.41 1.92 5.44
CA GLY A 14 -24.72 1.80 4.78
C GLY A 14 -25.86 1.45 5.75
N ARG A 15 -25.65 0.47 6.65
CA ARG A 15 -26.65 0.12 7.68
C ARG A 15 -26.86 1.23 8.72
N ARG A 16 -25.81 2.00 9.04
CA ARG A 16 -25.91 3.15 9.96
C ARG A 16 -26.73 4.29 9.34
N LEU A 17 -26.55 4.54 8.05
CA LEU A 17 -27.36 5.52 7.30
C LEU A 17 -28.81 5.08 7.19
N ALA A 18 -29.08 3.79 6.92
CA ALA A 18 -30.43 3.25 6.93
C ALA A 18 -31.10 3.36 8.32
N ALA A 19 -30.36 3.05 9.40
CA ALA A 19 -30.85 3.22 10.77
C ALA A 19 -31.13 4.70 11.10
N ALA A 20 -30.31 5.63 10.62
CA ALA A 20 -30.54 7.06 10.75
C ALA A 20 -31.79 7.52 9.97
N ALA A 21 -31.98 7.02 8.75
CA ALA A 21 -33.15 7.33 7.92
C ALA A 21 -34.47 6.86 8.56
N VAL A 22 -34.47 5.70 9.22
CA VAL A 22 -35.66 5.19 9.95
C VAL A 22 -35.87 5.92 11.28
N ALA A 23 -34.80 6.27 11.99
CA ALA A 23 -34.90 6.92 13.29
C ALA A 23 -35.24 8.42 13.20
N ALA A 24 -34.86 9.10 12.12
CA ALA A 24 -35.13 10.52 11.91
C ALA A 24 -36.63 10.90 11.98
N PRO A 25 -37.56 10.25 11.24
CA PRO A 25 -38.98 10.57 11.32
C PRO A 25 -39.58 10.27 12.70
N VAL A 26 -39.12 9.20 13.36
CA VAL A 26 -39.53 8.86 14.74
C VAL A 26 -39.01 9.88 15.76
N GLY A 27 -37.84 10.47 15.49
CA GLY A 27 -37.27 11.55 16.28
C GLY A 27 -38.09 12.84 16.19
N VAL A 28 -38.54 13.20 14.98
CA VAL A 28 -39.38 14.38 14.73
C VAL A 28 -40.76 14.23 15.38
N LEU A 29 -41.39 13.06 15.25
CA LEU A 29 -42.64 12.73 15.95
C LEU A 29 -42.47 12.65 17.49
N GLY A 30 -41.23 12.44 17.96
CA GLY A 30 -40.86 12.40 19.37
C GLY A 30 -40.67 13.76 20.05
N ILE A 31 -40.66 14.87 19.28
CA ILE A 31 -40.52 16.23 19.82
C ILE A 31 -41.72 16.64 20.70
N PRO A 32 -42.99 16.44 20.30
CA PRO A 32 -44.12 16.72 21.18
C PRO A 32 -44.21 15.74 22.37
N SER A 33 -43.80 14.47 22.18
CA SER A 33 -43.84 13.47 23.25
C SER A 33 -42.76 13.68 24.32
N THR A 34 -41.59 14.22 23.96
CA THR A 34 -40.56 14.64 24.92
C THR A 34 -41.00 15.82 25.76
N TRP A 35 -41.73 16.79 25.17
CA TRP A 35 -42.30 17.91 25.91
C TRP A 35 -43.35 17.44 26.93
N LEU A 36 -44.24 16.53 26.53
CA LEU A 36 -45.25 15.95 27.41
C LEU A 36 -44.65 15.04 28.49
N GLY A 37 -43.63 14.24 28.14
CA GLY A 37 -42.88 13.40 29.08
C GLY A 37 -42.11 14.21 30.13
N ARG A 38 -41.64 15.42 29.78
CA ARG A 38 -40.98 16.34 30.73
C ARG A 38 -41.95 16.97 31.73
N LYS A 39 -43.20 17.19 31.32
CA LYS A 39 -44.27 17.67 32.20
C LYS A 39 -44.83 16.60 33.14
N LEU A 40 -44.92 15.33 32.68
CA LEU A 40 -45.43 14.22 33.50
C LEU A 40 -44.34 13.44 34.27
N GLY A 41 -43.06 13.76 34.08
CA GLY A 41 -41.94 13.05 34.75
C GLY A 41 -41.70 11.63 34.23
N TRP A 42 -42.24 11.28 33.06
CA TRP A 42 -42.13 9.93 32.50
C TRP A 42 -40.92 9.82 31.57
N SER A 43 -39.81 9.35 32.12
CA SER A 43 -38.53 9.19 31.42
C SER A 43 -38.58 8.22 30.24
N TRP A 44 -39.54 7.29 30.21
CA TRP A 44 -39.71 6.31 29.13
C TRP A 44 -40.27 6.91 27.84
N LEU A 45 -40.99 8.04 27.93
CA LEU A 45 -41.57 8.77 26.80
C LEU A 45 -40.56 9.76 26.17
N MET A 46 -39.44 10.00 26.84
CA MET A 46 -38.41 10.91 26.38
C MET A 46 -37.47 10.25 25.35
N TYR A 47 -37.29 10.93 24.21
CA TYR A 47 -36.37 10.60 23.11
C TYR A 47 -36.57 9.22 22.46
N PRO A 48 -37.79 8.89 21.98
CA PRO A 48 -38.07 7.58 21.39
C PRO A 48 -37.20 7.29 20.17
N GLY A 49 -36.99 8.30 19.30
CA GLY A 49 -36.12 8.16 18.11
C GLY A 49 -34.65 7.88 18.46
N ARG A 50 -34.12 8.51 19.51
CA ARG A 50 -32.72 8.28 19.95
C ARG A 50 -32.55 6.87 20.51
N ARG A 51 -33.51 6.38 21.31
CA ARG A 51 -33.48 5.00 21.84
C ARG A 51 -33.55 3.95 20.75
N LEU A 52 -34.41 4.17 19.75
CA LEU A 52 -34.51 3.27 18.58
C LEU A 52 -33.23 3.25 17.77
N PHE A 53 -32.65 4.44 17.50
CA PHE A 53 -31.35 4.56 16.83
C PHE A 53 -30.25 3.79 17.56
N TRP A 54 -30.14 3.96 18.88
CA TRP A 54 -29.14 3.25 19.70
C TRP A 54 -29.32 1.73 19.66
N ARG A 55 -30.55 1.23 19.70
CA ARG A 55 -30.82 -0.21 19.59
C ARG A 55 -30.38 -0.75 18.22
N LEU A 56 -30.75 -0.07 17.14
CA LEU A 56 -30.39 -0.49 15.77
C LEU A 56 -28.89 -0.33 15.48
N SER A 57 -28.24 0.70 16.03
CA SER A 57 -26.80 0.89 15.87
C SER A 57 -26.01 -0.15 16.67
N ASN A 58 -26.47 -0.51 17.87
CA ASN A 58 -25.78 -1.49 18.71
C ASN A 58 -25.87 -2.90 18.11
N THR A 59 -27.02 -3.30 17.55
CA THR A 59 -27.13 -4.59 16.85
C THR A 59 -26.25 -4.62 15.59
N ALA A 60 -26.19 -3.52 14.84
CA ALA A 60 -25.30 -3.40 13.68
C ALA A 60 -23.81 -3.45 14.05
N HIS A 61 -23.44 -2.85 15.20
CA HIS A 61 -22.07 -2.88 15.72
C HIS A 61 -21.68 -4.29 16.17
N ALA A 62 -22.53 -4.98 16.93
CA ALA A 62 -22.31 -6.37 17.34
C ALA A 62 -22.15 -7.30 16.13
N ALA A 63 -23.01 -7.14 15.12
CA ALA A 63 -22.92 -7.92 13.88
C ALA A 63 -21.66 -7.61 13.05
N ARG A 64 -21.03 -6.44 13.22
CA ARG A 64 -19.73 -6.12 12.61
C ARG A 64 -18.61 -6.81 13.36
N LEU A 65 -18.56 -6.68 14.69
CA LEU A 65 -17.54 -7.32 15.52
C LEU A 65 -17.51 -8.84 15.30
N ALA A 66 -18.67 -9.48 15.23
CA ALA A 66 -18.76 -10.92 14.95
C ALA A 66 -18.17 -11.31 13.58
N ARG A 67 -18.41 -10.50 12.53
CA ARG A 67 -17.86 -10.74 11.19
C ARG A 67 -16.37 -10.47 11.11
N ASP A 68 -15.92 -9.37 11.70
CA ASP A 68 -14.50 -9.02 11.72
C ASP A 68 -13.71 -10.07 12.53
N ALA A 69 -14.29 -10.64 13.60
CA ALA A 69 -13.72 -11.77 14.32
C ALA A 69 -13.67 -13.05 13.47
N ALA A 70 -14.75 -13.39 12.75
CA ALA A 70 -14.77 -14.56 11.87
C ALA A 70 -13.74 -14.45 10.72
N ILE A 71 -13.55 -13.26 10.16
CA ILE A 71 -12.55 -13.01 9.10
C ILE A 71 -11.13 -13.21 9.64
N ARG A 72 -10.86 -12.80 10.89
CA ARG A 72 -9.56 -13.04 11.53
C ARG A 72 -9.32 -14.54 11.77
N GLN A 73 -10.30 -15.22 12.36
CA GLN A 73 -10.22 -16.66 12.61
C GLN A 73 -10.02 -17.47 11.33
N ALA A 74 -10.66 -17.09 10.21
CA ALA A 74 -10.44 -17.75 8.93
C ALA A 74 -9.01 -17.55 8.42
N PHE A 75 -8.45 -16.35 8.57
CA PHE A 75 -7.08 -16.06 8.17
C PHE A 75 -6.05 -16.78 9.05
N ASP A 76 -6.29 -16.83 10.36
CA ASP A 76 -5.45 -17.55 11.31
C ASP A 76 -5.48 -19.07 11.02
N ALA A 77 -6.66 -19.64 10.73
CA ALA A 77 -6.81 -21.04 10.35
C ALA A 77 -6.14 -21.38 9.00
N GLU A 78 -6.21 -20.49 8.01
CA GLU A 78 -5.48 -20.64 6.73
C GLU A 78 -3.96 -20.61 6.96
N ALA A 79 -3.46 -19.77 7.88
CA ALA A 79 -2.05 -19.72 8.25
C ALA A 79 -1.60 -21.01 8.97
N GLU A 80 -2.38 -21.50 9.95
CA GLU A 80 -2.12 -22.77 10.64
C GLU A 80 -2.12 -23.96 9.68
N GLN A 81 -3.02 -23.98 8.68
CA GLN A 81 -3.03 -25.01 7.64
C GLN A 81 -1.79 -24.94 6.75
N ALA A 82 -1.36 -23.73 6.35
CA ALA A 82 -0.14 -23.55 5.56
C ALA A 82 1.14 -23.94 6.34
N GLU A 83 1.16 -23.77 7.66
CA GLU A 83 2.23 -24.26 8.54
C GLU A 83 2.22 -25.80 8.64
N GLN A 84 1.05 -26.42 8.81
CA GLN A 84 0.91 -27.88 8.86
C GLN A 84 1.26 -28.56 7.53
N ASP A 85 0.87 -27.97 6.40
CA ASP A 85 1.23 -28.45 5.07
C ASP A 85 2.75 -28.34 4.86
N ASN A 86 3.39 -27.26 5.33
CA ASN A 86 4.85 -27.14 5.35
C ASN A 86 5.52 -28.20 6.24
N GLU A 87 4.97 -28.49 7.43
CA GLU A 87 5.49 -29.55 8.31
C GLU A 87 5.29 -30.95 7.71
N HIS A 88 4.21 -31.19 6.97
CA HIS A 88 3.96 -32.48 6.31
C HIS A 88 4.90 -32.73 5.12
N ASP A 89 5.24 -31.68 4.37
CA ASP A 89 6.22 -31.73 3.26
C ASP A 89 7.68 -31.51 3.72
N ALA A 90 7.91 -31.25 5.01
CA ALA A 90 9.26 -31.09 5.57
C ALA A 90 10.02 -32.42 5.56
N ARG A 91 10.89 -32.58 4.56
CA ARG A 91 12.00 -33.56 4.63
C ARG A 91 12.81 -33.30 5.90
N PRO A 92 13.29 -34.33 6.62
CA PRO A 92 14.03 -34.13 7.87
C PRO A 92 15.24 -33.22 7.62
N VAL A 93 15.17 -32.01 8.17
CA VAL A 93 16.24 -31.00 8.06
C VAL A 93 17.43 -31.53 8.87
N ALA A 94 18.58 -31.70 8.22
CA ALA A 94 19.79 -32.14 8.90
C ALA A 94 20.15 -31.17 10.04
N ALA A 95 20.43 -31.71 11.22
CA ALA A 95 20.70 -30.93 12.45
C ALA A 95 21.94 -30.01 12.35
N THR A 96 22.71 -30.08 11.28
CA THR A 96 23.86 -29.22 11.03
C THR A 96 24.06 -29.05 9.54
N VAL A 97 24.06 -27.80 9.07
CA VAL A 97 24.42 -27.42 7.70
C VAL A 97 25.95 -27.52 7.56
N PRO A 98 26.49 -28.23 6.56
CA PRO A 98 27.94 -28.28 6.35
C PRO A 98 28.44 -26.88 5.94
N ARG A 99 29.26 -26.26 6.80
CA ARG A 99 29.91 -24.98 6.50
C ARG A 99 30.87 -25.17 5.32
N ALA A 100 30.71 -24.36 4.27
CA ALA A 100 31.64 -24.34 3.15
C ALA A 100 33.08 -24.06 3.62
N PRO A 101 34.11 -24.68 3.01
CA PRO A 101 35.50 -24.50 3.41
C PRO A 101 35.93 -23.04 3.28
N ARG A 102 36.72 -22.59 4.24
CA ARG A 102 37.04 -21.19 4.61
C ARG A 102 37.85 -20.38 3.57
N HIS A 103 37.92 -20.82 2.32
CA HIS A 103 38.75 -20.21 1.27
C HIS A 103 37.99 -20.09 -0.05
N HIS A 104 37.19 -19.04 -0.21
CA HIS A 104 36.57 -18.66 -1.50
C HIS A 104 37.35 -17.55 -2.23
N ASN A 105 38.45 -17.07 -1.64
CA ASN A 105 39.21 -15.93 -2.15
C ASN A 105 40.37 -16.42 -3.03
N ALA A 106 40.05 -17.02 -4.17
CA ALA A 106 41.02 -17.26 -5.24
C ALA A 106 40.35 -16.94 -6.58
N ARG A 107 39.92 -15.68 -6.74
CA ARG A 107 39.65 -15.13 -8.08
C ARG A 107 40.84 -14.25 -8.46
N THR A 108 41.57 -14.71 -9.46
CA THR A 108 42.68 -14.03 -10.11
C THR A 108 42.24 -12.63 -10.51
N ALA A 109 42.81 -11.61 -9.88
CA ALA A 109 42.57 -10.21 -10.21
C ALA A 109 43.30 -9.87 -11.52
N THR A 110 42.54 -9.60 -12.58
CA THR A 110 43.01 -8.80 -13.71
C THR A 110 43.06 -7.34 -13.27
N THR A 111 44.27 -6.77 -13.33
CA THR A 111 44.61 -5.39 -13.01
C THR A 111 43.71 -4.39 -13.74
N GLY A 112 42.93 -3.62 -12.98
CA GLY A 112 42.32 -2.36 -13.37
C GLY A 112 42.55 -1.37 -12.23
N ASP A 113 43.41 -0.40 -12.49
CA ASP A 113 43.86 0.66 -11.59
C ASP A 113 42.72 1.64 -11.27
N GLY A 114 42.55 2.03 -10.00
CA GLY A 114 41.64 3.13 -9.63
C GLY A 114 40.88 2.97 -8.31
N MET A 115 41.44 3.57 -7.26
CA MET A 115 40.80 4.00 -6.00
C MET A 115 40.38 2.93 -4.99
N SER A 116 41.27 2.71 -4.01
CA SER A 116 40.98 2.12 -2.72
C SER A 116 40.10 3.04 -1.88
N ASP A 117 38.88 2.61 -1.54
CA ASP A 117 38.22 3.05 -0.30
C ASP A 117 37.87 1.84 0.57
N THR A 118 37.99 2.05 1.87
CA THR A 118 38.25 1.06 2.89
C THR A 118 36.93 0.43 3.37
N THR A 119 36.35 -0.48 2.58
CA THR A 119 35.23 -1.30 3.08
C THR A 119 35.76 -2.65 3.58
N PRO A 120 35.62 -2.99 4.88
CA PRO A 120 35.92 -4.32 5.40
C PRO A 120 34.83 -5.30 4.92
N GLY A 121 34.86 -5.68 3.65
CA GLY A 121 33.77 -6.46 3.07
C GLY A 121 33.83 -6.75 1.57
N GLY A 122 34.97 -6.60 0.88
CA GLY A 122 35.09 -6.94 -0.55
C GLY A 122 34.17 -6.14 -1.50
N PRO A 123 34.19 -6.44 -2.81
CA PRO A 123 33.31 -5.80 -3.79
C PRO A 123 31.89 -6.36 -3.64
N GLY A 124 31.16 -5.88 -2.63
CA GLY A 124 29.79 -6.27 -2.32
C GLY A 124 28.79 -5.19 -2.71
N PHE A 125 27.53 -5.58 -2.90
CA PHE A 125 26.42 -4.64 -3.09
C PHE A 125 26.18 -3.84 -1.79
N LEU A 126 26.37 -2.52 -1.84
CA LEU A 126 26.13 -1.60 -0.73
C LEU A 126 24.87 -0.77 -1.01
N PHE A 127 23.80 -1.03 -0.25
CA PHE A 127 22.53 -0.32 -0.40
C PHE A 127 22.65 1.20 -0.34
N HIS A 128 23.50 1.71 0.54
CA HIS A 128 23.65 3.15 0.72
C HIS A 128 24.32 3.83 -0.47
N GLU A 129 25.19 3.14 -1.21
CA GLU A 129 25.89 3.70 -2.36
C GLU A 129 24.92 3.86 -3.54
N ALA A 130 24.16 2.80 -3.86
CA ALA A 130 23.10 2.87 -4.85
C ALA A 130 22.00 3.90 -4.48
N ALA A 131 21.66 4.01 -3.20
CA ALA A 131 20.72 5.03 -2.73
C ALA A 131 21.29 6.45 -2.82
N ALA A 132 22.58 6.63 -2.52
CA ALA A 132 23.27 7.92 -2.63
C ALA A 132 23.38 8.38 -4.09
N GLU A 133 23.59 7.47 -5.04
CA GLU A 133 23.54 7.80 -6.47
C GLU A 133 22.15 8.28 -6.88
N MET A 134 21.09 7.61 -6.42
CA MET A 134 19.71 8.03 -6.66
C MET A 134 19.41 9.40 -6.04
N GLU A 135 19.92 9.67 -4.82
CA GLU A 135 19.78 10.97 -4.16
C GLU A 135 20.52 12.07 -4.91
N ALA A 136 21.76 11.82 -5.34
CA ALA A 136 22.55 12.77 -6.12
C ALA A 136 21.86 13.13 -7.44
N ALA A 137 21.30 12.13 -8.14
CA ALA A 137 20.54 12.34 -9.37
C ALA A 137 19.30 13.22 -9.13
N ALA A 138 18.61 13.04 -7.99
CA ALA A 138 17.48 13.87 -7.60
C ALA A 138 17.90 15.32 -7.25
N GLN A 139 19.06 15.51 -6.61
CA GLN A 139 19.59 16.84 -6.28
C GLN A 139 19.97 17.66 -7.53
N SER A 140 20.46 16.99 -8.57
CA SER A 140 20.81 17.62 -9.85
C SER A 140 19.67 17.62 -10.87
N TYR A 141 18.44 17.28 -10.47
CA TYR A 141 17.31 17.17 -11.38
C TYR A 141 16.85 18.55 -11.86
N ASP A 142 17.00 18.80 -13.15
CA ASP A 142 16.59 20.03 -13.84
C ASP A 142 15.71 19.67 -15.06
N PRO A 143 14.38 19.59 -14.90
CA PRO A 143 13.49 19.17 -15.99
C PRO A 143 13.26 20.28 -17.01
N ASP A 144 13.42 19.96 -18.30
CA ASP A 144 13.19 20.88 -19.43
C ASP A 144 11.73 21.34 -19.59
N GLY A 145 10.78 20.71 -18.89
CA GLY A 145 9.36 21.08 -18.92
C GLY A 145 8.44 20.07 -18.24
N MET A 146 7.15 20.40 -18.18
CA MET A 146 6.13 19.61 -17.47
C MET A 146 6.04 18.17 -17.96
N MET A 147 6.20 17.92 -19.27
CA MET A 147 6.15 16.56 -19.84
C MET A 147 7.36 15.71 -19.41
N HIS A 148 8.51 16.34 -19.14
CA HIS A 148 9.66 15.63 -18.57
C HIS A 148 9.34 15.18 -17.14
N VAL A 149 8.73 16.05 -16.33
CA VAL A 149 8.27 15.71 -14.98
C VAL A 149 7.23 14.58 -15.01
N LEU A 150 6.27 14.63 -15.95
CA LEU A 150 5.29 13.56 -16.12
C LEU A 150 5.96 12.21 -16.41
N ALA A 151 6.93 12.18 -17.34
CA ALA A 151 7.68 10.96 -17.65
C ALA A 151 8.46 10.42 -16.43
N THR A 152 9.03 11.31 -15.62
CA THR A 152 9.69 10.93 -14.36
C THR A 152 8.68 10.33 -13.36
N CYS A 153 7.50 10.94 -13.21
CA CYS A 153 6.43 10.40 -12.37
C CYS A 153 5.93 9.03 -12.88
N GLU A 154 5.81 8.83 -14.19
CA GLU A 154 5.45 7.55 -14.80
C GLU A 154 6.49 6.46 -14.55
N GLY A 155 7.77 6.83 -14.43
CA GLY A 155 8.88 5.94 -14.08
C GLY A 155 8.90 5.51 -12.60
N MET A 156 8.27 6.28 -11.70
CA MET A 156 8.37 6.09 -10.25
C MET A 156 7.90 4.70 -9.77
N PRO A 157 6.74 4.15 -10.21
CA PRO A 157 6.30 2.82 -9.79
C PRO A 157 7.30 1.73 -10.17
N TYR A 158 7.92 1.84 -11.36
CA TYR A 158 8.93 0.91 -11.83
C TYR A 158 10.22 0.99 -11.00
N ALA A 159 10.65 2.19 -10.63
CA ALA A 159 11.82 2.38 -9.77
C ALA A 159 11.61 1.78 -8.37
N VAL A 160 10.46 2.07 -7.75
CA VAL A 160 10.11 1.51 -6.42
C VAL A 160 9.94 -0.02 -6.51
N GLN A 161 9.39 -0.55 -7.59
CA GLN A 161 9.29 -1.99 -7.81
C GLN A 161 10.67 -2.66 -7.97
N SER A 162 11.60 -2.02 -8.67
CA SER A 162 12.98 -2.51 -8.79
C SER A 162 13.65 -2.58 -7.42
N PHE A 163 13.46 -1.55 -6.59
CA PHE A 163 13.92 -1.54 -5.20
C PHE A 163 13.23 -2.62 -4.35
N ALA A 164 11.93 -2.84 -4.50
CA ALA A 164 11.25 -3.94 -3.81
C ALA A 164 11.87 -5.30 -4.21
N ASN A 165 12.12 -5.51 -5.50
CA ASN A 165 12.72 -6.74 -6.00
C ASN A 165 14.10 -7.03 -5.42
N THR A 166 14.89 -6.04 -5.00
CA THR A 166 16.17 -6.31 -4.33
C THR A 166 15.98 -7.03 -3.00
N PHE A 167 14.93 -6.67 -2.23
CA PHE A 167 14.62 -7.36 -0.97
C PHE A 167 14.10 -8.78 -1.20
N ARG A 168 13.28 -8.99 -2.25
CA ARG A 168 12.85 -10.32 -2.64
C ARG A 168 14.04 -11.22 -2.98
N ILE A 169 14.96 -10.74 -3.81
CA ILE A 169 16.17 -11.50 -4.19
C ILE A 169 17.04 -11.81 -2.97
N LEU A 170 17.18 -10.86 -2.03
CA LEU A 170 17.96 -11.09 -0.82
C LEU A 170 17.29 -12.08 0.13
N ALA A 171 15.96 -12.05 0.26
CA ALA A 171 15.22 -13.03 1.05
C ALA A 171 15.38 -14.44 0.44
N GLU A 172 15.18 -14.57 -0.87
CA GLU A 172 15.38 -15.84 -1.60
C GLU A 172 16.82 -16.38 -1.43
N ARG A 173 17.83 -15.52 -1.51
CA ARG A 173 19.24 -15.92 -1.33
C ARG A 173 19.65 -16.12 0.14
N SER A 174 18.89 -15.56 1.09
CA SER A 174 19.21 -15.70 2.52
C SER A 174 19.01 -17.11 3.07
N ASP A 175 18.11 -17.88 2.47
CA ASP A 175 17.86 -19.26 2.88
C ASP A 175 18.97 -20.23 2.38
N ASP A 176 19.60 -19.91 1.23
CA ASP A 176 20.55 -20.81 0.55
C ASP A 176 22.03 -20.40 0.68
N GLU A 177 22.34 -19.10 0.60
CA GLU A 177 23.72 -18.62 0.40
C GLU A 177 24.30 -17.85 1.57
N PHE A 178 23.45 -17.27 2.43
CA PHE A 178 23.91 -16.46 3.56
C PHE A 178 23.79 -17.22 4.89
N PRO A 179 24.79 -17.13 5.79
CA PRO A 179 24.71 -17.72 7.13
C PRO A 179 23.83 -16.84 8.04
N LEU A 180 22.54 -16.73 7.72
CA LEU A 180 21.57 -15.91 8.43
C LEU A 180 20.53 -16.77 9.16
N GLU A 181 20.01 -16.26 10.27
CA GLU A 181 18.87 -16.87 10.96
C GLU A 181 17.58 -16.61 10.15
N LYS A 182 16.65 -17.57 10.15
CA LYS A 182 15.41 -17.51 9.37
C LYS A 182 14.57 -16.26 9.63
N GLU A 183 14.64 -15.72 10.84
CA GLU A 183 13.96 -14.48 11.24
C GLU A 183 14.36 -13.28 10.36
N VAL A 184 15.62 -13.24 9.89
CA VAL A 184 16.12 -12.16 9.03
C VAL A 184 15.52 -12.25 7.62
N GLY A 185 15.41 -13.45 7.06
CA GLY A 185 14.74 -13.68 5.77
C GLY A 185 13.26 -13.29 5.82
N ALA A 186 12.57 -13.62 6.92
CA ALA A 186 11.18 -13.21 7.15
C ALA A 186 11.04 -11.66 7.21
N ALA A 187 11.96 -10.98 7.90
CA ALA A 187 11.97 -9.52 7.96
C ALA A 187 12.21 -8.87 6.58
N LEU A 188 13.10 -9.44 5.75
CA LEU A 188 13.32 -8.98 4.36
C LEU A 188 12.05 -9.13 3.50
N ASN A 189 11.31 -10.23 3.66
CA ASN A 189 10.03 -10.44 3.00
C ASN A 189 8.95 -9.45 3.46
N GLU A 190 8.93 -9.09 4.75
CA GLU A 190 8.02 -8.06 5.25
C GLU A 190 8.31 -6.70 4.61
N VAL A 191 9.58 -6.31 4.50
CA VAL A 191 9.99 -5.07 3.83
C VAL A 191 9.56 -5.09 2.36
N TYR A 192 9.75 -6.20 1.65
CA TYR A 192 9.25 -6.36 0.28
C TYR A 192 7.73 -6.12 0.18
N ALA A 193 6.94 -6.73 1.08
CA ALA A 193 5.48 -6.57 1.09
C ALA A 193 5.03 -5.13 1.37
N LEU A 194 5.78 -4.38 2.20
CA LEU A 194 5.55 -2.96 2.43
C LEU A 194 5.92 -2.11 1.21
N LEU A 195 7.03 -2.42 0.55
CA LEU A 195 7.45 -1.71 -0.66
C LEU A 195 6.48 -1.92 -1.82
N MET A 196 5.87 -3.11 -1.95
CA MET A 196 4.79 -3.32 -2.93
C MET A 196 3.57 -2.43 -2.66
N GLN A 197 3.27 -2.09 -1.40
CA GLN A 197 2.23 -1.09 -1.09
C GLN A 197 2.66 0.32 -1.50
N ALA A 198 3.96 0.63 -1.42
CA ALA A 198 4.49 1.89 -1.91
C ALA A 198 4.45 1.97 -3.44
N VAL A 199 4.62 0.86 -4.17
CA VAL A 199 4.42 0.81 -5.63
C VAL A 199 2.99 1.20 -6.01
N ASP A 200 1.98 0.66 -5.31
CA ASP A 200 0.58 1.03 -5.53
C ASP A 200 0.35 2.53 -5.29
N ALA A 201 0.93 3.08 -4.22
CA ALA A 201 0.84 4.52 -3.93
C ALA A 201 1.56 5.38 -4.98
N ALA A 202 2.72 4.93 -5.48
CA ALA A 202 3.45 5.61 -6.55
C ALA A 202 2.63 5.65 -7.86
N ALA A 203 1.87 4.60 -8.17
CA ALA A 203 0.98 4.58 -9.34
C ALA A 203 -0.18 5.59 -9.21
N GLU A 204 -0.65 5.85 -7.99
CA GLU A 204 -1.65 6.88 -7.73
C GLU A 204 -1.12 8.29 -8.05
N VAL A 205 0.16 8.56 -7.81
CA VAL A 205 0.80 9.85 -8.14
C VAL A 205 0.63 10.20 -9.62
N VAL A 206 0.84 9.24 -10.52
CA VAL A 206 0.66 9.43 -11.97
C VAL A 206 -0.79 9.77 -12.30
N THR A 207 -1.73 9.06 -11.68
CA THR A 207 -3.17 9.28 -11.86
C THR A 207 -3.56 10.70 -11.41
N VAL A 208 -3.07 11.12 -10.25
CA VAL A 208 -3.27 12.48 -9.73
C VAL A 208 -2.65 13.52 -10.66
N PHE A 209 -1.42 13.30 -11.12
CA PHE A 209 -0.73 14.22 -12.01
C PHE A 209 -1.52 14.44 -13.31
N ARG A 210 -1.92 13.35 -13.97
CA ARG A 210 -2.70 13.41 -15.22
C ARG A 210 -4.05 14.10 -15.02
N ASN A 211 -4.75 13.81 -13.91
CA ASN A 211 -6.03 14.44 -13.62
C ASN A 211 -5.93 15.95 -13.36
N VAL A 212 -4.88 16.39 -12.65
CA VAL A 212 -4.68 17.81 -12.31
C VAL A 212 -4.20 18.61 -13.51
N HIS A 213 -3.35 18.02 -14.36
CA HIS A 213 -2.74 18.69 -15.52
C HIS A 213 -3.38 18.31 -16.85
N ASP A 214 -4.57 17.72 -16.85
CA ASP A 214 -5.26 17.19 -18.05
C ASP A 214 -5.29 18.22 -19.20
N GLN A 215 -5.59 19.48 -18.91
CA GLN A 215 -5.63 20.55 -19.90
C GLN A 215 -4.26 20.88 -20.50
N ASP A 216 -3.21 20.89 -19.68
CA ASP A 216 -1.86 21.23 -20.13
C ASP A 216 -1.23 20.05 -20.88
N ILE A 217 -1.48 18.83 -20.41
CA ILE A 217 -1.09 17.60 -21.09
C ILE A 217 -1.77 17.52 -22.46
N ALA A 218 -3.08 17.78 -22.54
CA ALA A 218 -3.82 17.79 -23.80
C ALA A 218 -3.26 18.78 -24.83
N ARG A 219 -2.75 19.95 -24.39
CA ARG A 219 -2.10 20.93 -25.29
C ARG A 219 -0.77 20.42 -25.85
N HIS A 220 -0.06 19.58 -25.09
CA HIS A 220 1.23 19.01 -25.49
C HIS A 220 1.09 17.70 -26.27
N GLU A 221 0.09 16.86 -25.95
CA GLU A 221 -0.18 15.57 -26.61
C GLU A 221 -1.03 15.74 -27.88
N ASP A 222 -1.97 16.69 -27.91
CA ASP A 222 -2.75 17.07 -29.10
C ASP A 222 -2.60 18.58 -29.38
N PRO A 223 -1.41 19.02 -29.81
CA PRO A 223 -1.23 20.40 -30.25
C PRO A 223 -2.16 20.60 -31.45
N ARG A 224 -3.21 21.43 -31.28
CA ARG A 224 -4.20 21.74 -32.32
C ARG A 224 -3.49 21.90 -33.66
N ASN A 225 -3.62 20.89 -34.52
CA ASN A 225 -3.03 20.88 -35.85
C ASN A 225 -3.75 21.98 -36.65
N ASN A 226 -3.18 23.19 -36.62
CA ASN A 226 -3.36 24.27 -37.59
C ASN A 226 -4.76 24.33 -38.23
N ALA A 227 -5.73 24.74 -37.42
CA ALA A 227 -6.95 25.40 -37.93
C ALA A 227 -6.69 26.86 -38.34
N GLU A 228 -5.41 27.24 -38.52
CA GLU A 228 -4.97 28.59 -38.88
C GLU A 228 -4.53 28.68 -40.35
N ASP A 229 -4.50 27.59 -41.11
CA ASP A 229 -4.33 27.62 -42.59
C ASP A 229 -5.66 27.83 -43.35
N LYS A 230 -6.78 28.04 -42.64
CA LYS A 230 -8.11 28.20 -43.25
C LYS A 230 -8.55 29.65 -43.47
N TRP A 231 -7.80 30.64 -43.00
CA TRP A 231 -8.06 32.03 -43.35
C TRP A 231 -7.13 32.42 -44.49
N ASP A 232 -7.63 32.25 -45.72
CA ASP A 232 -7.04 32.84 -46.92
C ASP A 232 -6.92 34.36 -46.70
N THR A 233 -5.69 34.85 -46.52
CA THR A 233 -5.38 36.27 -46.36
C THR A 233 -5.11 36.97 -47.68
N THR A 234 -5.30 36.29 -48.81
CA THR A 234 -4.86 36.76 -50.13
C THR A 234 -5.96 37.46 -50.92
N ASN A 235 -7.09 37.80 -50.30
CA ASN A 235 -8.14 38.60 -50.93
C ASN A 235 -8.31 39.93 -50.19
N ASN A 236 -7.42 40.88 -50.50
CA ASN A 236 -7.57 42.31 -50.18
C ASN A 236 -7.13 43.14 -51.38
#